data_AF-A0A2H5P2N3-F1
#
_entry.id   AF-A0A2H5P2N3-F1
#
_cell.length_a   1.000
_cell.length_b   1.000
_cell.length_c   1.000
_cell.angle_alpha   90.00
_cell.angle_beta   90.00
_cell.angle_gamma   90.00
#
_symmetry.space_group_name_H-M   'P 1'
#
loop_
_entity.id
_entity.type
_entity.pdbx_description
1 polymer ?
#
loop_
_entity_poly.entity_id
_entity_poly.type
_entity_poly.pdbx_seq_one_letter_code
_entity_poly.pdbx_strand_id
1 'polypeptide(L)'
;MEELARRVVLSNLMKLLAQLIMKLPKDGQNLVLNELFSLVAESDDVTCKPTLVSWLQSLSYLCSQDTSRVANTTEVGGDRNSVSAQATNSSDLHARL
;
A
#
# COMPACT_ATOMS: atom_id res chain seq x y z
N MET A 1 -6.53 -25.71 -26.18
CA MET A 1 -7.68 -24.78 -25.97
C MET A 1 -8.08 -24.71 -24.50
N GLU A 2 -8.23 -25.84 -23.79
CA GLU A 2 -8.69 -25.89 -22.38
C GLU A 2 -7.77 -25.16 -21.37
N GLU A 3 -6.46 -25.29 -21.50
CA GLU A 3 -5.48 -24.68 -20.59
C GLU A 3 -5.45 -23.14 -20.68
N LEU A 4 -5.70 -22.60 -21.88
CA LEU A 4 -5.83 -21.15 -22.09
C LEU A 4 -7.12 -20.62 -21.44
N ALA A 5 -8.20 -21.39 -21.53
CA ALA A 5 -9.47 -21.03 -20.89
C ALA A 5 -9.33 -20.98 -19.36
N ARG A 6 -8.63 -21.95 -18.74
CA ARG A 6 -8.38 -21.92 -17.28
C ARG A 6 -7.57 -20.70 -16.85
N ARG A 7 -6.54 -20.31 -17.62
CA ARG A 7 -5.72 -19.12 -17.31
C ARG A 7 -6.49 -17.82 -17.46
N VAL A 8 -7.31 -17.70 -18.50
CA VAL A 8 -8.16 -16.51 -18.71
C VAL A 8 -9.21 -16.37 -17.62
N VAL A 9 -9.85 -17.49 -17.23
CA VAL A 9 -10.81 -17.50 -16.12
C VAL A 9 -10.13 -17.08 -14.82
N LEU A 10 -8.96 -17.64 -14.49
CA LEU A 10 -8.22 -17.27 -13.28
C LEU A 10 -7.87 -15.78 -13.26
N SER A 11 -7.34 -15.23 -14.36
CA SER A 11 -7.01 -13.81 -14.45
C SER A 11 -8.23 -12.91 -14.25
N ASN A 12 -9.38 -13.27 -14.84
CA ASN A 12 -10.64 -12.54 -14.66
C ASN A 12 -11.14 -12.61 -13.22
N LEU A 13 -11.05 -13.77 -12.57
CA LEU A 13 -11.42 -13.93 -11.16
C LEU A 13 -10.54 -13.07 -10.25
N MET A 14 -9.22 -13.08 -10.47
CA MET A 14 -8.28 -12.23 -9.71
C MET A 14 -8.58 -10.74 -9.91
N LYS A 15 -8.96 -10.33 -11.12
CA LYS A 15 -9.37 -8.95 -11.40
C LYS A 15 -10.64 -8.56 -10.65
N LEU A 16 -11.67 -9.41 -10.66
CA LEU A 16 -12.92 -9.16 -9.92
C LEU A 16 -12.68 -9.11 -8.41
N LEU A 17 -11.83 -10.00 -7.89
CA LEU A 17 -11.43 -10.00 -6.48
C LEU A 17 -10.73 -8.70 -6.10
N ALA A 18 -9.78 -8.23 -6.90
CA ALA A 18 -9.13 -6.94 -6.70
C ALA A 18 -10.15 -5.78 -6.64
N GLN A 19 -11.09 -5.75 -7.58
CA GLN A 19 -12.15 -4.73 -7.61
C GLN A 19 -13.07 -4.77 -6.39
N LEU A 20 -13.35 -5.96 -5.84
CA LEU A 20 -14.14 -6.11 -4.62
C LEU A 20 -13.36 -5.61 -3.40
N ILE A 21 -12.08 -5.99 -3.29
CA ILE A 21 -11.20 -5.58 -2.19
C ILE A 21 -11.07 -4.06 -2.15
N MET A 22 -10.85 -3.41 -3.30
CA MET A 22 -10.75 -1.94 -3.38
C MET A 22 -12.01 -1.21 -2.89
N LYS A 23 -13.19 -1.85 -2.91
CA LYS A 23 -14.44 -1.25 -2.41
C LYS A 23 -14.64 -1.38 -0.90
N LEU A 24 -13.82 -2.18 -0.21
CA LEU A 24 -13.92 -2.34 1.24
C LEU A 24 -13.37 -1.09 1.96
N PRO A 25 -13.83 -0.79 3.19
CA PRO A 25 -13.17 0.17 4.08
C PRO A 25 -11.71 -0.21 4.32
N LYS A 26 -10.85 0.75 4.70
CA LYS A 26 -9.40 0.53 4.77
C LYS A 26 -9.01 -0.62 5.71
N ASP A 27 -9.69 -0.75 6.85
CA ASP A 27 -9.46 -1.87 7.78
C ASP A 27 -9.81 -3.22 7.15
N GLY A 28 -10.90 -3.28 6.38
CA GLY A 28 -11.30 -4.45 5.61
C GLY A 28 -10.30 -4.80 4.49
N GLN A 29 -9.78 -3.78 3.79
CA GLN A 29 -8.72 -3.97 2.79
C GLN A 29 -7.46 -4.58 3.43
N ASN A 30 -7.01 -4.01 4.56
CA ASN A 30 -5.82 -4.45 5.26
C ASN A 30 -5.98 -5.88 5.80
N LEU A 31 -7.15 -6.19 6.38
CA LEU A 31 -7.46 -7.53 6.89
C LEU A 31 -7.38 -8.56 5.76
N VAL A 32 -8.09 -8.33 4.65
CA VAL A 32 -8.11 -9.27 3.52
C VAL A 32 -6.73 -9.41 2.87
N LEU A 33 -5.97 -8.32 2.73
CA LEU A 33 -4.61 -8.37 2.21
C LEU A 33 -3.70 -9.22 3.10
N ASN A 34 -3.77 -9.05 4.42
CA ASN A 34 -2.98 -9.85 5.36
C ASN A 34 -3.32 -11.34 5.26
N GLU A 35 -4.60 -11.70 5.24
CA GLU A 35 -5.05 -13.09 5.05
C GLU A 35 -4.55 -13.68 3.73
N LEU A 36 -4.62 -12.92 2.63
CA LEU A 36 -4.12 -13.38 1.33
C LEU A 36 -2.60 -13.57 1.33
N PHE A 37 -1.84 -12.68 1.99
CA PHE A 37 -0.40 -12.86 2.15
C PHE A 37 -0.07 -14.11 2.98
N SER A 38 -0.80 -14.35 4.08
CA SER A 38 -0.65 -15.57 4.90
C SER A 38 -0.93 -16.84 4.09
N LEU A 39 -2.06 -16.88 3.36
CA LEU A 39 -2.41 -18.02 2.49
C LEU A 39 -1.34 -18.29 1.42
N VAL A 40 -0.80 -17.24 0.80
CA VAL A 40 0.28 -17.39 -0.19
C VAL A 40 1.58 -17.84 0.48
N ALA A 41 1.88 -17.39 1.71
CA ALA A 41 3.05 -17.84 2.47
C ALA A 41 2.94 -19.32 2.88
N GLU A 42 1.75 -19.78 3.25
CA GLU A 42 1.46 -21.15 3.68
C GLU A 42 1.31 -22.15 2.52
N SER A 43 1.03 -21.70 1.30
CA SER A 43 0.89 -22.57 0.13
C SER A 43 2.17 -23.41 -0.13
N ASP A 44 2.06 -24.65 -0.58
CA ASP A 44 3.22 -25.47 -0.98
C ASP A 44 3.61 -25.31 -2.47
N ASP A 45 2.77 -24.65 -3.27
CA ASP A 45 3.00 -24.49 -4.70
C ASP A 45 4.01 -23.35 -4.98
N VAL A 46 5.29 -23.72 -4.86
CA VAL A 46 6.43 -22.84 -5.09
C VAL A 46 6.49 -22.28 -6.51
N THR A 47 5.86 -22.94 -7.48
CA THR A 47 5.79 -22.50 -8.88
C THR A 47 4.76 -21.38 -9.10
N CYS A 48 3.64 -21.40 -8.39
CA CYS A 48 2.60 -20.37 -8.49
C CYS A 48 2.83 -19.18 -7.56
N LYS A 49 3.55 -19.38 -6.43
CA LYS A 49 3.85 -18.33 -5.43
C LYS A 49 4.40 -17.04 -6.02
N PRO A 50 5.44 -17.03 -6.90
CA PRO A 50 6.01 -15.78 -7.40
C PRO A 50 4.97 -14.90 -8.11
N THR A 51 4.11 -15.53 -8.92
CA THR A 51 3.04 -14.82 -9.64
C THR A 51 2.00 -14.25 -8.69
N LEU A 52 1.60 -15.02 -7.68
CA LEU A 52 0.62 -14.58 -6.68
C LEU A 52 1.16 -13.46 -5.79
N VAL A 53 2.44 -13.53 -5.40
CA VAL A 53 3.11 -12.47 -4.63
C VAL A 53 3.18 -11.18 -5.46
N SER A 54 3.59 -11.23 -6.72
CA SER A 54 3.63 -10.03 -7.58
C SER A 54 2.25 -9.41 -7.80
N TRP A 55 1.21 -10.24 -7.95
CA TRP A 55 -0.16 -9.75 -8.02
C TRP A 55 -0.62 -9.11 -6.70
N LEU A 56 -0.34 -9.72 -5.55
CA LEU A 56 -0.67 -9.15 -4.23
C LEU A 56 0.05 -7.84 -3.94
N GLN A 57 1.32 -7.72 -4.34
CA GLN A 57 2.06 -6.46 -4.24
C GLN A 57 1.41 -5.36 -5.07
N SER A 58 1.00 -5.68 -6.30
CA SER A 58 0.28 -4.75 -7.16
C SER A 58 -1.06 -4.33 -6.55
N LEU A 59 -1.79 -5.28 -5.95
CA LEU A 59 -3.05 -5.01 -5.27
C LEU A 59 -2.86 -4.13 -4.03
N SER A 60 -1.87 -4.44 -3.19
CA SER A 60 -1.52 -3.65 -1.99
C SER A 60 -1.18 -2.20 -2.36
N TYR A 61 -0.44 -2.01 -3.45
CA TYR A 61 -0.18 -0.68 -4.00
C TYR A 61 -1.46 0.05 -4.41
N LEU A 62 -2.37 -0.60 -5.13
CA LEU A 62 -3.67 -0.01 -5.52
C LEU A 62 -4.52 0.39 -4.31
N CYS A 63 -4.63 -0.50 -3.31
CA CYS A 63 -5.32 -0.23 -2.05
C CYS A 63 -4.67 0.92 -1.24
N SER A 64 -3.38 1.18 -1.45
CA SER A 64 -2.65 2.28 -0.82
C SER A 64 -2.80 3.61 -1.58
N GLN A 65 -3.17 3.58 -2.86
CA GLN A 65 -3.41 4.79 -3.65
C GLN A 65 -4.84 5.34 -3.53
N ASP A 66 -5.85 4.48 -3.39
CA ASP A 66 -7.24 4.94 -3.26
C ASP A 66 -7.44 5.88 -2.07
N THR A 67 -6.68 5.69 -0.98
CA THR A 67 -6.72 6.60 0.18
C THR A 67 -6.12 7.98 -0.12
N SER A 68 -5.13 8.09 -1.03
CA SER A 68 -4.50 9.38 -1.36
C SER A 68 -5.35 10.17 -2.36
N ARG A 69 -6.05 9.48 -3.26
CA ARG A 69 -6.90 10.11 -4.27
C ARG A 69 -8.16 10.73 -3.67
N VAL A 70 -8.72 10.16 -2.61
CA VAL A 70 -9.86 10.76 -1.87
C VAL A 70 -9.40 12.00 -1.09
N ALA A 71 -8.22 11.95 -0.45
CA ALA A 71 -7.67 13.08 0.30
C ALA A 71 -7.37 14.30 -0.60
N ASN A 72 -7.01 14.10 -1.87
CA ASN A 72 -6.66 15.20 -2.77
C ASN A 72 -7.87 15.96 -3.38
N THR A 73 -9.12 15.63 -3.01
CA THR A 73 -10.32 16.35 -3.49
C THR A 73 -10.89 17.38 -2.51
N THR A 74 -10.25 17.52 -1.35
CA THR A 74 -10.47 18.58 -0.37
C THR A 74 -9.09 18.87 0.18
N GLU A 75 -8.31 19.78 -0.41
CA GLU A 75 -7.97 21.04 0.25
C GLU A 75 -7.27 21.95 -0.78
N VAL A 76 -8.00 22.96 -1.24
CA VAL A 76 -7.40 24.21 -1.71
C VAL A 76 -6.99 24.99 -0.46
N GLY A 77 -5.70 25.32 -0.35
CA GLY A 77 -5.20 26.41 0.49
C GLY A 77 -4.55 25.99 1.80
N GLY A 78 -3.21 26.03 1.83
CA GLY A 78 -2.42 25.84 3.04
C GLY A 78 -0.96 26.14 2.81
N ASP A 79 -0.64 27.43 2.68
CA ASP A 79 0.72 27.98 2.53
C ASP A 79 1.68 27.42 3.59
N ARG A 80 2.72 26.71 3.14
CA ARG A 80 3.87 26.34 3.99
C ARG A 80 5.02 27.29 3.71
N ASN A 81 4.87 28.53 4.18
CA ASN A 81 6.02 29.42 4.39
C ASN A 81 6.76 28.96 5.65
N SER A 82 7.70 28.05 5.50
CA SER A 82 8.64 27.67 6.57
C SER A 82 9.83 28.65 6.57
N VAL A 83 9.59 29.90 6.98
CA VAL A 83 10.65 30.77 7.50
C VAL A 83 10.81 30.44 8.97
N SER A 84 11.87 29.71 9.30
CA SER A 84 12.37 29.61 10.67
C SER A 84 13.66 30.43 10.76
N ALA A 85 13.51 31.72 11.05
CA ALA A 85 14.59 32.59 11.44
C ALA A 85 14.43 32.94 12.92
N GLN A 86 15.31 32.41 13.77
CA GLN A 86 15.76 32.96 15.05
C GLN A 86 16.58 31.88 15.75
N ALA A 87 17.69 32.14 16.43
CA ALA A 87 18.63 33.23 16.42
C ALA A 87 19.85 32.66 17.17
N THR A 88 21.03 33.08 16.77
CA THR A 88 22.27 32.85 17.50
C THR A 88 22.19 33.56 18.85
N ASN A 89 22.38 32.84 19.96
CA ASN A 89 22.87 33.44 21.20
C ASN A 89 23.88 32.52 21.88
N SER A 90 25.14 32.86 21.58
CA SER A 90 26.37 32.59 22.31
C SER A 90 26.26 32.87 23.82
N SER A 91 26.67 31.90 24.65
CA SER A 91 27.58 32.04 25.81
C SER A 91 27.41 30.85 26.75
N ASP A 92 28.43 30.01 26.96
CA ASP A 92 29.24 30.09 28.19
C ASP A 92 30.33 29.01 28.20
N LEU A 93 31.57 29.48 28.33
CA LEU A 93 32.77 28.70 28.60
C LEU A 93 32.88 28.61 30.12
N HIS A 94 32.54 27.47 30.72
CA HIS A 94 33.01 27.20 32.07
C HIS A 94 33.44 25.76 32.32
N ALA A 95 34.67 25.69 32.83
CA ALA A 95 35.41 24.53 33.25
C ALA A 95 34.66 23.68 34.30
N ARG A 96 35.03 22.39 34.38
CA ARG A 96 35.64 21.72 35.54
C ARG A 96 35.40 20.20 35.51
N LEU A 97 36.46 19.44 35.24
CA LEU A 97 37.07 18.39 36.10
C LEU A 97 37.97 17.47 35.27
#